data_AF-A0AAV0VJY0-F1
#
_entry.id   AF-A0AAV0VJY0-F1
#
_cell.length_a   1.000
_cell.length_b   1.000
_cell.length_c   1.000
_cell.angle_alpha   90.00
_cell.angle_beta   90.00
_cell.angle_gamma   90.00
#
_symmetry.space_group_name_H-M   'P 1'
#
loop_
_entity.id
_entity.type
_entity.pdbx_description
1 polymer ?
#
loop_
_entity_poly.entity_id
_entity_poly.type
_entity_poly.pdbx_seq_one_letter_code
_entity_poly.pdbx_strand_id
1 'polypeptide(L)'
;MIAVLQKMFPGRLISLRENITWPPRSPDLSPCDYFLWGYLKAEVFKHRPRTIEELKVAIRQEISAIPLDILARVMDNFRERLHMCVARQGNHLDDIIFKK
;
A
#
# COMPACT_ATOMS: atom_id res chain seq x y z
N MET A 1 2.15 -8.47 21.79
CA MET A 1 2.35 -8.12 20.36
C MET A 1 2.06 -6.65 20.10
N ILE A 2 0.85 -6.15 20.35
CA ILE A 2 0.49 -4.73 20.18
C ILE A 2 1.35 -3.77 21.03
N ALA A 3 1.57 -4.08 22.30
CA ALA A 3 2.42 -3.25 23.18
C ALA A 3 3.87 -3.08 22.66
N VAL A 4 4.40 -4.10 21.96
CA VAL A 4 5.73 -4.02 21.33
C VAL A 4 5.70 -3.08 20.12
N LEU A 5 4.67 -3.20 19.28
CA LEU A 5 4.48 -2.32 18.13
C LEU A 5 4.25 -0.86 18.55
N GLN A 6 3.51 -0.61 19.63
CA GLN A 6 3.28 0.73 20.18
C GLN A 6 4.60 1.35 20.65
N LYS A 7 5.48 0.56 21.29
CA LYS A 7 6.81 0.99 21.70
C LYS A 7 7.71 1.32 20.51
N MET A 8 7.66 0.52 19.44
CA MET A 8 8.50 0.71 18.25
C MET A 8 8.00 1.86 17.34
N PHE A 9 6.68 2.07 17.29
CA PHE A 9 6.03 3.02 16.39
C PHE A 9 5.02 3.91 17.13
N PRO A 10 5.48 4.70 18.12
CA PRO A 10 4.60 5.51 18.95
C PRO A 10 3.82 6.52 18.10
N GLY A 11 2.50 6.54 18.27
CA GLY A 11 1.60 7.44 17.53
C GLY A 11 1.46 7.14 16.03
N ARG A 12 2.08 6.08 15.52
CA ARG A 12 2.09 5.71 14.09
C ARG A 12 1.36 4.40 13.80
N LEU A 13 0.64 3.86 14.78
CA LEU A 13 -0.15 2.65 14.61
C LEU A 13 -1.55 2.98 14.12
N ILE A 14 -1.89 2.34 13.01
CA ILE A 14 -3.21 2.33 12.40
C ILE A 14 -3.78 0.93 12.62
N SER A 15 -4.84 0.81 13.42
CA SER A 15 -5.40 -0.48 13.81
C SER A 15 -6.81 -0.31 14.39
N LEU A 16 -7.61 -1.38 14.35
CA LEU A 16 -9.00 -1.38 14.82
C LEU A 16 -9.18 -0.83 16.25
N ARG A 17 -8.18 -0.96 17.12
CA ARG A 17 -8.26 -0.59 18.55
C ARG A 17 -7.20 0.44 18.98
N GLU A 18 -6.61 1.15 18.03
CA GLU A 18 -5.54 2.12 18.29
C GLU A 18 -6.01 3.56 18.05
N ASN A 19 -5.10 4.51 18.28
CA ASN A 19 -5.34 5.96 18.13
C ASN A 19 -5.92 6.34 16.77
N ILE A 20 -5.54 5.63 15.70
CA ILE A 20 -6.15 5.76 14.38
C ILE A 20 -6.91 4.48 14.09
N THR A 21 -8.23 4.52 14.30
CA THR A 21 -9.13 3.40 14.02
C THR A 21 -9.21 3.17 12.51
N TRP A 22 -8.97 1.92 12.09
CA TRP A 22 -9.04 1.53 10.69
C TRP A 22 -10.10 0.45 10.46
N PRO A 23 -10.93 0.56 9.41
CA PRO A 23 -11.95 -0.43 9.12
C PRO A 23 -11.32 -1.79 8.76
N PRO A 24 -11.90 -2.91 9.22
CA PRO A 24 -11.44 -4.23 8.82
C PRO A 24 -11.65 -4.45 7.32
N ARG A 25 -10.84 -5.32 6.70
CA ARG A 25 -10.98 -5.75 5.30
C ARG A 25 -11.03 -4.60 4.28
N SER A 26 -10.19 -3.59 4.46
CA SER A 26 -10.11 -2.42 3.58
C SER A 26 -8.78 -2.34 2.79
N PRO A 27 -8.46 -3.35 1.94
CA PRO A 27 -7.26 -3.28 1.09
C PRO A 27 -7.34 -2.11 0.10
N ASP A 28 -8.55 -1.70 -0.29
CA ASP A 28 -8.78 -0.56 -1.19
C ASP A 28 -8.29 0.78 -0.62
N LEU A 29 -8.07 0.84 0.70
CA LEU A 29 -7.58 2.03 1.41
C LEU A 29 -6.10 1.93 1.79
N SER A 30 -5.42 0.82 1.44
CA SER A 30 -4.01 0.59 1.76
C SER A 30 -3.15 0.79 0.51
N PRO A 31 -2.30 1.84 0.44
CA PRO A 31 -1.40 2.07 -0.70
C PRO A 31 -0.49 0.89 -1.02
N CYS A 32 -0.11 0.11 -0.02
CA CYS A 32 0.69 -1.09 -0.24
C CYS A 32 -0.11 -2.16 -1.00
N ASP A 33 -1.39 -2.32 -0.66
CA ASP A 33 -2.23 -3.39 -1.20
C ASP A 33 -2.76 -3.06 -2.59
N TYR A 34 -3.33 -1.86 -2.80
CA TYR A 34 -3.90 -1.51 -4.11
C TYR A 34 -2.84 -1.10 -5.14
N PHE A 35 -1.60 -0.80 -4.73
CA PHE A 35 -0.54 -0.36 -5.64
C PHE A 35 0.77 -1.14 -5.48
N LEU A 36 1.46 -1.02 -4.34
CA LEU A 36 2.87 -1.43 -4.23
C LEU A 36 3.09 -2.92 -4.55
N TRP A 37 2.28 -3.81 -3.98
CA TRP A 37 2.46 -5.25 -4.20
C TRP A 37 2.19 -5.66 -5.65
N GLY A 38 1.19 -5.07 -6.28
CA GLY A 38 0.91 -5.27 -7.71
C GLY A 38 2.05 -4.75 -8.59
N TYR A 39 2.54 -3.54 -8.30
CA TYR A 39 3.67 -2.92 -9.00
C TYR A 39 4.94 -3.76 -8.89
N LEU A 40 5.35 -4.11 -7.67
CA LEU A 40 6.57 -4.90 -7.44
C LEU A 40 6.47 -6.27 -8.11
N LYS A 41 5.30 -6.92 -8.05
CA LYS A 41 5.11 -8.19 -8.74
C LYS A 41 5.25 -8.04 -10.26
N ALA A 42 4.78 -6.94 -10.85
CA ALA A 42 4.90 -6.70 -12.28
C ALA A 42 6.35 -6.42 -12.69
N GLU A 43 7.09 -5.61 -11.94
CA GLU A 43 8.45 -5.18 -12.29
C GLU A 43 9.53 -6.22 -11.95
N VAL A 44 9.52 -6.75 -10.72
CA VAL A 44 10.54 -7.70 -10.25
C VAL A 44 10.56 -8.97 -11.10
N PHE A 45 9.39 -9.46 -11.50
CA PHE A 45 9.29 -10.70 -12.26
C PHE A 45 9.58 -10.55 -13.76
N LYS A 46 9.80 -9.33 -14.29
CA LYS A 46 10.31 -9.14 -15.66
C LYS A 46 11.67 -9.82 -15.85
N HIS A 47 12.51 -9.76 -14.82
CA HIS A 47 13.86 -10.30 -14.83
C HIS A 47 13.94 -11.77 -14.38
N ARG A 48 12.80 -12.36 -13.98
CA ARG A 48 12.66 -13.77 -13.56
C ARG A 48 13.78 -14.23 -12.60
N PRO A 49 13.91 -13.63 -11.41
CA PRO A 49 14.90 -14.04 -10.42
C PRO A 49 14.74 -15.53 -10.10
N ARG A 50 15.85 -16.25 -10.02
CA ARG A 50 15.91 -17.70 -9.79
C ARG A 50 16.32 -18.06 -8.38
N THR A 51 16.87 -17.12 -7.63
CA THR A 51 17.29 -17.30 -6.25
C THR A 51 16.59 -16.30 -5.32
N ILE A 52 16.53 -16.64 -4.02
CA ILE A 52 16.01 -15.73 -2.99
C ILE A 52 16.86 -14.45 -2.93
N GLU A 53 18.17 -14.55 -3.16
CA GLU A 53 19.05 -13.37 -3.10
C GLU A 53 18.80 -12.43 -4.28
N GLU A 54 18.70 -12.96 -5.50
CA GLU A 54 18.29 -12.18 -6.68
C GLU A 54 16.94 -11.50 -6.47
N LEU A 55 15.96 -12.23 -5.92
CA LEU A 55 14.64 -11.67 -5.64
C LEU A 55 14.72 -10.51 -4.64
N LYS A 56 15.49 -10.65 -3.55
CA LYS A 56 15.68 -9.58 -2.55
C LYS A 56 16.38 -8.37 -3.14
N VAL A 57 17.39 -8.57 -3.99
CA VAL A 57 18.10 -7.48 -4.68
C VAL A 57 17.16 -6.74 -5.62
N ALA A 58 16.41 -7.48 -6.45
CA ALA A 58 15.45 -6.90 -7.38
C ALA A 58 14.37 -6.09 -6.66
N ILE A 59 13.77 -6.61 -5.58
CA ILE A 59 12.77 -5.87 -4.78
C ILE A 59 13.35 -4.54 -4.27
N ARG A 60 14.57 -4.52 -3.73
CA ARG A 60 15.19 -3.29 -3.23
C ARG A 60 15.45 -2.29 -4.35
N GLN A 61 15.94 -2.76 -5.49
CA GLN A 61 16.18 -1.93 -6.67
C GLN A 61 14.89 -1.30 -7.18
N GLU A 62 13.84 -2.10 -7.36
CA GLU A 62 12.54 -1.61 -7.85
C GLU A 62 11.91 -0.62 -6.87
N ILE A 63 11.99 -0.85 -5.55
CA ILE A 63 11.50 0.11 -4.54
C ILE A 63 12.29 1.43 -4.62
N SER A 64 13.61 1.38 -4.69
CA SER A 64 14.45 2.58 -4.78
C SER A 64 14.28 3.33 -6.10
N ALA A 65 13.83 2.65 -7.16
CA ALA A 65 13.56 3.22 -8.46
C ALA A 65 12.17 3.88 -8.59
N ILE A 66 11.27 3.71 -7.60
CA ILE A 66 9.92 4.31 -7.66
C ILE A 66 10.05 5.84 -7.68
N PRO A 67 9.57 6.50 -8.76
CA PRO A 67 9.63 7.95 -8.85
C PRO A 67 8.75 8.65 -7.81
N LEU A 68 9.19 9.83 -7.34
CA LEU A 68 8.43 10.62 -6.35
C LEU A 68 7.05 11.07 -6.88
N ASP A 69 6.91 11.32 -8.17
CA ASP A 69 5.64 11.69 -8.80
C ASP A 69 4.63 10.52 -8.77
N ILE A 70 5.10 9.27 -8.90
CA ILE A 70 4.26 8.09 -8.73
C ILE A 70 3.76 8.01 -7.28
N LEU A 71 4.64 8.23 -6.29
CA LEU A 71 4.24 8.25 -4.88
C LEU A 71 3.23 9.37 -4.58
N ALA A 72 3.42 10.56 -5.17
CA ALA A 72 2.47 11.66 -5.04
C ALA A 72 1.08 11.26 -5.58
N ARG A 73 1.02 10.66 -6.78
CA ARG A 73 -0.22 10.18 -7.39
C ARG A 73 -0.91 9.09 -6.56
N VAL A 74 -0.14 8.19 -5.95
CA VAL A 74 -0.67 7.16 -5.03
C VAL A 74 -1.32 7.82 -3.82
N MET A 75 -0.69 8.85 -3.24
CA MET A 75 -1.27 9.57 -2.12
C MET A 75 -2.49 10.42 -2.51
N ASP A 76 -2.55 10.96 -3.73
CA ASP A 76 -3.74 11.64 -4.23
C ASP A 76 -4.91 10.65 -4.44
N ASN A 77 -4.63 9.48 -5.03
CA ASN A 77 -5.60 8.38 -5.16
C ASN A 77 -6.10 7.89 -3.79
N PHE A 78 -5.22 7.84 -2.79
CA PHE A 78 -5.63 7.52 -1.42
C PHE A 78 -6.70 8.49 -0.88
N ARG A 79 -6.51 9.81 -1.08
CA ARG A 79 -7.51 10.82 -0.68
C ARG A 79 -8.83 10.64 -1.43
N GLU A 80 -8.77 10.38 -2.74
CA GLU A 80 -9.95 10.11 -3.56
C GLU A 80 -10.71 8.87 -3.08
N ARG A 81 -10.00 7.77 -2.81
CA ARG A 81 -10.56 6.53 -2.28
C ARG A 81 -11.23 6.73 -0.92
N LEU A 82 -10.68 7.57 -0.04
CA LEU A 82 -11.34 7.95 1.21
C LEU A 82 -12.67 8.68 0.95
N HIS A 83 -12.70 9.65 0.04
CA HIS A 83 -13.93 10.36 -0.33
C HIS A 83 -14.97 9.41 -0.90
N MET A 84 -14.56 8.49 -1.78
CA MET A 84 -15.45 7.46 -2.34
C MET A 84 -15.99 6.52 -1.28
N CYS A 85 -15.16 6.10 -0.32
CA CYS A 85 -15.57 5.24 0.78
C CYS A 85 -16.69 5.90 1.60
N VAL A 86 -16.53 7.19 1.93
CA VAL A 86 -17.56 7.97 2.63
C VAL A 86 -18.82 8.09 1.77
N ALA A 87 -18.69 8.45 0.50
CA ALA A 87 -19.83 8.59 -0.42
C ALA A 87 -20.61 7.28 -0.61
N ARG A 88 -19.92 6.14 -0.56
CA ARG A 88 -20.50 4.79 -0.66
C ARG A 88 -20.90 4.19 0.68
N GLN A 89 -20.87 4.97 1.77
CA GLN A 89 -21.21 4.53 3.12
C GLN A 89 -20.40 3.31 3.58
N GLY A 90 -19.11 3.24 3.21
CA GLY A 90 -18.21 2.16 3.60
C GLY A 90 -18.29 0.89 2.75
N ASN A 91 -19.06 0.88 1.65
CA ASN A 91 -19.07 -0.23 0.71
C ASN A 91 -17.78 -0.31 -0.13
N HIS A 92 -17.53 -1.48 -0.72
CA HIS A 92 -16.35 -1.76 -1.52
C HIS A 92 -16.15 -0.75 -2.66
N LEU A 93 -14.90 -0.37 -2.88
CA LEU A 93 -14.52 0.52 -3.97
C LEU A 93 -14.24 -0.34 -5.20
N ASP A 94 -14.65 0.13 -6.37
CA ASP A 94 -14.25 -0.53 -7.61
C ASP A 94 -12.75 -0.32 -7.82
N ASP A 95 -12.08 -1.29 -8.43
CA ASP A 95 -10.67 -1.16 -8.83
C ASP A 95 -10.52 0.02 -9.80
N ILE A 96 -10.13 1.20 -9.30
CA ILE A 96 -9.61 2.27 -10.14
C ILE A 96 -8.21 1.83 -10.58
N ILE A 97 -8.19 1.01 -11.63
CA ILE A 97 -7.02 0.80 -12.47
C ILE A 97 -6.65 2.18 -12.98
N PHE A 98 -5.46 2.66 -12.60
CA PHE A 98 -4.87 3.92 -13.05
C PHE A 98 -5.36 4.28 -14.46
N LYS A 99 -6.26 5.27 -14.58
CA LYS A 99 -6.59 5.82 -15.89
C LYS A 99 -5.30 6.42 -16.43
N LYS A 100 -4.84 5.87 -17.55
CA LYS A 100 -3.69 6.34 -18.33
C LYS A 100 -3.89 7.79 -18.74
#